data_AF-A0A7V9UNT0-F1
#
_entry.id   AF-A0A7V9UNT0-F1
#
_cell.length_a   1.000
_cell.length_b   1.000
_cell.length_c   1.000
_cell.angle_alpha   90.00
_cell.angle_beta   90.00
_cell.angle_gamma   90.00
#
_symmetry.space_group_name_H-M   'P 1'
#
loop_
_entity.id
_entity.type
_entity.pdbx_description
1 polymer ?
#
loop_
_entity_poly.entity_id
_entity_poly.type
_entity_poly.pdbx_seq_one_letter_code
_entity_poly.pdbx_strand_id
1 'polypeptide(L)'
;PLLHALGLIPDSQKVALVIRALNGKEQTVTLAADATEPNIWNVKPNPPTWVNLPQTLSTAPVPLYLKNPGAPYWFEYLADNKTVYCQFNSVRNDPKETLAAFSERLFKFVNENDVKKLVIDLRWNNGGNTFLLPPLVHGLIKNEKINQRGHLFVIIGRRVFSAAQNAATFFERDTNATFVGEPTGSSPNFVGEEDPFILPYSKIAANVSDLLWQSAYPQDRRTWIAPQLYLPPTFKAYSTNRDSALEAILAYGEKR
;
A
#
# COMPACT_ATOMS: atom_id res chain seq x y z
N PRO A 1 -8.20 -10.25 24.86
CA PRO A 1 -7.08 -10.44 25.82
C PRO A 1 -6.36 -9.14 26.25
N LEU A 2 -5.77 -8.37 25.31
CA LEU A 2 -5.01 -7.15 25.65
C LEU A 2 -5.87 -6.10 26.39
N LEU A 3 -7.05 -5.77 25.84
CA LEU A 3 -7.95 -4.79 26.45
C LEU A 3 -8.37 -5.18 27.89
N HIS A 4 -8.57 -6.47 28.14
CA HIS A 4 -8.90 -6.97 29.47
C HIS A 4 -7.72 -6.88 30.44
N ALA A 5 -6.51 -7.25 29.99
CA ALA A 5 -5.28 -7.13 30.77
C ALA A 5 -4.95 -5.67 31.14
N LEU A 6 -5.33 -4.72 30.28
CA LEU A 6 -5.22 -3.28 30.55
C LEU A 6 -6.36 -2.73 31.44
N GLY A 7 -7.31 -3.58 31.85
CA GLY A 7 -8.48 -3.16 32.64
C GLY A 7 -9.51 -2.33 31.87
N LEU A 8 -9.41 -2.28 30.53
CA LEU A 8 -10.31 -1.48 29.68
C LEU A 8 -11.65 -2.17 29.43
N ILE A 9 -11.70 -3.50 29.53
CA ILE A 9 -12.93 -4.29 29.43
C ILE A 9 -12.98 -5.37 30.52
N PRO A 10 -14.17 -5.70 31.03
CA PRO A 10 -14.31 -6.66 32.12
C PRO A 10 -14.15 -8.12 31.68
N ASP A 11 -14.28 -8.42 30.38
CA ASP A 11 -14.27 -9.77 29.84
C ASP A 11 -13.34 -9.85 28.61
N SER A 12 -12.40 -10.78 28.61
CA SER A 12 -11.45 -10.95 27.51
C SER A 12 -12.07 -11.53 26.23
N GLN A 13 -13.28 -12.09 26.32
CA GLN A 13 -13.99 -12.79 25.25
C GLN A 13 -15.07 -11.95 24.57
N LYS A 14 -15.37 -10.74 25.07
CA LYS A 14 -16.36 -9.85 24.46
C LYS A 14 -16.12 -8.39 24.80
N VAL A 15 -16.58 -7.50 23.92
CA VAL A 15 -16.57 -6.05 24.14
C VAL A 15 -17.96 -5.48 23.85
N ALA A 16 -18.46 -4.62 24.74
CA ALA A 16 -19.66 -3.84 24.51
C ALA A 16 -19.27 -2.48 23.90
N LEU A 17 -19.79 -2.19 22.72
CA LEU A 17 -19.56 -0.93 22.02
C LEU A 17 -20.87 -0.15 21.91
N VAL A 18 -20.85 1.12 22.28
CA VAL A 18 -21.96 2.03 22.02
C VAL A 18 -21.78 2.59 20.62
N ILE A 19 -22.74 2.30 19.74
CA ILE A 19 -22.77 2.77 18.36
C ILE A 19 -23.86 3.82 18.24
N ARG A 20 -23.50 4.99 17.70
CA ARG A 20 -24.43 6.06 17.37
C ARG A 20 -24.71 6.08 15.87
N ALA A 21 -25.96 5.90 15.49
CA ALA A 21 -26.41 5.99 14.10
C ALA A 21 -26.49 7.46 13.63
N LEU A 22 -26.59 7.66 12.31
CA LEU A 22 -26.67 9.00 11.70
C LEU A 22 -27.90 9.80 12.15
N ASN A 23 -28.97 9.12 12.55
CA ASN A 23 -30.17 9.74 13.13
C ASN A 23 -30.02 10.07 14.63
N GLY A 24 -28.82 9.92 15.20
CA GLY A 24 -28.52 10.17 16.60
C GLY A 24 -28.93 9.06 17.56
N LYS A 25 -29.61 8.00 17.09
CA LYS A 25 -29.99 6.88 17.94
C LYS A 25 -28.76 6.07 18.35
N GLU A 26 -28.63 5.83 19.65
CA GLU A 26 -27.59 4.96 20.20
C GLU A 26 -28.11 3.55 20.38
N GLN A 27 -27.22 2.58 20.20
CA GLN A 27 -27.43 1.19 20.54
C GLN A 27 -26.13 0.61 21.06
N THR A 28 -26.22 -0.24 22.08
CA THR A 28 -25.07 -1.02 22.55
C THR A 28 -25.04 -2.34 21.81
N VAL A 29 -23.92 -2.63 21.16
CA VAL A 29 -23.66 -3.90 20.48
C VAL A 29 -22.54 -4.63 21.20
N THR A 30 -22.80 -5.88 21.57
CA THR A 30 -21.78 -6.75 22.16
C THR A 30 -21.14 -7.58 21.06
N LEU A 31 -19.83 -7.43 20.88
CA LEU A 31 -19.03 -8.21 19.95
C LEU A 31 -18.27 -9.29 20.70
N ALA A 32 -18.34 -10.53 20.22
CA ALA A 32 -17.49 -11.61 20.71
C ALA A 32 -16.07 -11.46 20.14
N ALA A 33 -15.08 -11.89 20.92
CA ALA A 33 -13.72 -12.03 20.43
C ALA A 33 -13.66 -13.17 19.40
N ASP A 34 -13.02 -12.91 18.27
CA ASP A 34 -12.79 -13.90 17.21
C ASP A 34 -11.29 -14.10 17.04
N ALA A 35 -10.83 -15.32 17.30
CA ALA A 35 -9.43 -15.72 17.14
C ALA A 35 -9.18 -16.51 15.85
N THR A 36 -10.20 -16.71 15.01
CA THR A 36 -10.07 -17.48 13.76
C THR A 36 -9.27 -16.73 12.69
N GLU A 37 -9.18 -15.41 12.79
CA GLU A 37 -8.43 -14.52 11.88
C GLU A 37 -7.28 -13.80 12.62
N PRO A 38 -6.24 -14.52 13.09
CA PRO A 38 -5.20 -13.95 13.96
C PRO A 38 -4.33 -12.88 13.28
N ASN A 39 -4.37 -12.79 11.94
CA ASN A 39 -3.58 -11.84 11.14
C ASN A 39 -4.44 -10.87 10.32
N ILE A 40 -5.66 -10.57 10.79
CA ILE A 40 -6.65 -9.75 10.06
C ILE A 40 -6.13 -8.37 9.61
N TRP A 41 -5.09 -7.85 10.26
CA TRP A 41 -4.46 -6.56 9.94
C TRP A 41 -3.55 -6.59 8.70
N ASN A 42 -3.11 -7.79 8.30
CA ASN A 42 -2.21 -8.00 7.15
C ASN A 42 -2.83 -8.88 6.06
N VAL A 43 -3.93 -9.59 6.35
CA VAL A 43 -4.66 -10.38 5.37
C VAL A 43 -5.50 -9.47 4.48
N LYS A 44 -5.30 -9.58 3.18
CA LYS A 44 -6.12 -8.95 2.15
C LYS A 44 -6.48 -10.01 1.09
N PRO A 45 -7.71 -10.01 0.54
CA PRO A 45 -8.82 -9.14 0.91
C PRO A 45 -9.35 -9.45 2.33
N ASN A 46 -10.19 -8.57 2.85
CA ASN A 46 -10.95 -8.85 4.07
C ASN A 46 -11.82 -10.10 3.88
N PRO A 47 -12.22 -10.80 4.97
CA PRO A 47 -13.09 -11.97 4.87
C PRO A 47 -14.32 -11.70 3.99
N PRO A 48 -14.75 -12.65 3.12
CA PRO A 48 -15.85 -12.43 2.19
C PRO A 48 -17.19 -12.07 2.84
N THR A 49 -17.38 -12.45 4.10
CA THR A 49 -18.58 -12.15 4.90
C THR A 49 -18.63 -10.70 5.39
N TRP A 50 -17.53 -9.95 5.26
CA TRP A 50 -17.46 -8.57 5.74
C TRP A 50 -18.06 -7.59 4.75
N VAL A 51 -18.87 -6.68 5.28
CA VAL A 51 -19.41 -5.55 4.51
C VAL A 51 -18.39 -4.42 4.51
N ASN A 52 -17.85 -4.08 3.34
CA ASN A 52 -16.97 -2.93 3.18
C ASN A 52 -17.74 -1.75 2.61
N LEU A 53 -17.62 -0.56 3.22
CA LEU A 53 -18.34 0.64 2.80
C LEU A 53 -18.31 0.88 1.27
N PRO A 54 -17.15 0.83 0.57
CA PRO A 54 -17.07 1.05 -0.87
C PRO A 54 -17.94 0.13 -1.73
N GLN A 55 -18.19 -1.10 -1.26
CA GLN A 55 -19.03 -2.07 -1.94
C GLN A 55 -20.53 -1.80 -1.76
N THR A 56 -20.89 -1.01 -0.74
CA THR A 56 -22.29 -0.62 -0.47
C THR A 56 -22.70 0.65 -1.20
N LEU A 57 -21.76 1.39 -1.78
CA LEU A 57 -22.00 2.65 -2.47
C LEU A 57 -22.35 2.36 -3.95
N SER A 58 -23.54 2.75 -4.38
CA SER A 58 -24.01 2.57 -5.76
C SER A 58 -23.60 3.69 -6.72
N THR A 59 -23.03 4.77 -6.20
CA THR A 59 -22.85 6.04 -6.94
C THR A 59 -21.58 6.12 -7.78
N ALA A 60 -20.59 5.26 -7.55
CA ALA A 60 -19.34 5.23 -8.29
C ALA A 60 -18.68 3.85 -8.20
N PRO A 61 -17.91 3.43 -9.23
CA PRO A 61 -17.17 2.17 -9.18
C PRO A 61 -16.20 2.15 -8.01
N VAL A 62 -15.88 0.96 -7.51
CA VAL A 62 -14.88 0.78 -6.45
C VAL A 62 -13.54 1.37 -6.94
N PRO A 63 -12.89 2.25 -6.15
CA PRO A 63 -11.59 2.81 -6.51
C PRO A 63 -10.58 1.72 -6.87
N LEU A 64 -9.71 1.98 -7.85
CA LEU A 64 -8.71 1.00 -8.31
C LEU A 64 -7.85 0.48 -7.15
N TYR A 65 -7.49 1.34 -6.19
CA TYR A 65 -6.68 0.93 -5.05
C TYR A 65 -7.35 -0.11 -4.12
N LEU A 66 -8.64 -0.38 -4.31
CA LEU A 66 -9.45 -1.36 -3.58
C LEU A 66 -9.95 -2.51 -4.46
N LYS A 67 -9.65 -2.51 -5.77
CA LYS A 67 -10.18 -3.50 -6.73
C LYS A 67 -9.67 -4.91 -6.46
N ASN A 68 -8.35 -5.08 -6.33
CA ASN A 68 -7.72 -6.39 -6.10
C ASN A 68 -6.68 -6.34 -4.96
N PRO A 69 -7.09 -6.05 -3.72
CA PRO A 69 -6.16 -5.81 -2.61
C PRO A 69 -5.40 -7.08 -2.15
N GLY A 70 -5.86 -8.27 -2.55
CA GLY A 70 -5.18 -9.54 -2.26
C GLY A 70 -4.17 -10.00 -3.32
N ALA A 71 -4.17 -9.40 -4.51
CA ALA A 71 -3.16 -9.70 -5.53
C ALA A 71 -1.85 -8.96 -5.17
N PRO A 72 -0.67 -9.64 -5.18
CA PRO A 72 0.62 -8.98 -4.94
C PRO A 72 0.89 -7.82 -5.89
N TYR A 73 0.45 -7.96 -7.14
CA TYR A 73 0.49 -6.94 -8.17
C TYR A 73 -0.54 -7.19 -9.25
N TRP A 74 -0.95 -6.11 -9.91
CA TRP A 74 -1.73 -6.14 -11.14
C TRP A 74 -1.63 -4.77 -11.81
N PHE A 75 -2.00 -4.69 -13.09
CA PHE A 75 -2.15 -3.40 -13.77
C PHE A 75 -3.38 -3.37 -14.66
N GLU A 76 -3.85 -2.15 -14.94
CA GLU A 76 -4.97 -1.84 -15.82
C GLU A 76 -4.64 -0.61 -16.66
N TYR A 77 -5.08 -0.65 -17.93
CA TYR A 77 -4.89 0.46 -18.85
C TYR A 77 -6.15 1.32 -18.91
N LEU A 78 -6.02 2.56 -18.45
CA LEU A 78 -7.05 3.59 -18.49
C LEU A 78 -6.91 4.32 -19.84
N ALA A 79 -7.58 3.77 -20.86
CA ALA A 79 -7.42 4.19 -22.24
C ALA A 79 -7.72 5.68 -22.47
N ASP A 80 -8.78 6.21 -21.85
CA ASP A 80 -9.20 7.61 -21.97
C ASP A 80 -8.10 8.59 -21.54
N ASN A 81 -7.29 8.19 -20.55
CA ASN A 81 -6.19 9.00 -20.03
C ASN A 81 -4.81 8.52 -20.52
N LYS A 82 -4.76 7.49 -21.37
CA LYS A 82 -3.51 6.85 -21.81
C LYS A 82 -2.60 6.51 -20.62
N THR A 83 -3.20 6.00 -19.54
CA THR A 83 -2.52 5.81 -18.25
C THR A 83 -2.54 4.34 -17.87
N VAL A 84 -1.39 3.75 -17.58
CA VAL A 84 -1.32 2.44 -16.93
C VAL A 84 -1.29 2.67 -15.42
N TYR A 85 -2.29 2.11 -14.74
CA TYR A 85 -2.31 2.03 -13.30
C TYR A 85 -1.81 0.65 -12.88
N CYS A 86 -0.69 0.61 -12.15
CA CYS A 86 -0.11 -0.61 -11.59
C CYS A 86 -0.19 -0.53 -10.07
N GLN A 87 -0.99 -1.40 -9.47
CA GLN A 87 -1.00 -1.54 -8.01
C GLN A 87 -0.01 -2.64 -7.62
N PHE A 88 0.99 -2.27 -6.82
CA PHE A 88 2.03 -3.17 -6.34
C PHE A 88 1.90 -3.30 -4.82
N ASN A 89 1.12 -4.29 -4.37
CA ASN A 89 0.70 -4.48 -2.98
C ASN A 89 1.69 -5.28 -2.13
N SER A 90 2.62 -6.03 -2.70
CA SER A 90 3.65 -6.72 -1.91
C SER A 90 4.86 -7.13 -2.75
N VAL A 91 6.05 -7.04 -2.16
CA VAL A 91 7.31 -7.48 -2.77
C VAL A 91 7.47 -9.00 -2.61
N ARG A 92 6.66 -9.77 -3.32
CA ARG A 92 6.69 -11.25 -3.30
C ARG A 92 6.39 -11.79 -4.69
N ASN A 93 6.75 -13.04 -4.95
CA ASN A 93 6.21 -13.74 -6.11
C ASN A 93 4.74 -14.15 -5.85
N ASP A 94 3.91 -14.01 -6.87
CA ASP A 94 2.64 -14.74 -6.94
C ASP A 94 2.91 -16.16 -7.49
N PRO A 95 2.26 -17.22 -6.98
CA PRO A 95 2.41 -18.57 -7.52
C PRO A 95 2.10 -18.69 -9.02
N LYS A 96 1.26 -17.79 -9.57
CA LYS A 96 0.84 -17.80 -10.99
C LYS A 96 1.76 -17.00 -11.90
N GLU A 97 2.48 -16.02 -11.37
CA GLU A 97 3.35 -15.13 -12.14
C GLU A 97 4.39 -14.55 -11.18
N THR A 98 5.69 -14.66 -11.46
CA THR A 98 6.73 -14.07 -10.62
C THR A 98 6.79 -12.54 -10.79
N LEU A 99 7.38 -11.81 -9.84
CA LEU A 99 7.52 -10.36 -9.95
C LEU A 99 8.37 -9.96 -11.18
N ALA A 100 9.33 -10.81 -11.54
CA ALA A 100 10.13 -10.64 -12.75
C ALA A 100 9.27 -10.73 -14.03
N ALA A 101 8.47 -11.80 -14.16
CA ALA A 101 7.59 -12.00 -15.31
C ALA A 101 6.50 -10.91 -15.39
N PHE A 102 5.93 -10.52 -14.25
CA PHE A 102 5.00 -9.39 -14.17
C PHE A 102 5.64 -8.09 -14.67
N SER A 103 6.87 -7.80 -14.23
CA SER A 103 7.59 -6.59 -14.64
C SER A 103 7.83 -6.57 -16.15
N GLU A 104 8.27 -7.69 -16.73
CA GLU A 104 8.43 -7.83 -18.18
C GLU A 104 7.12 -7.58 -18.91
N ARG A 105 6.02 -8.19 -18.46
CA ARG A 105 4.68 -8.00 -19.05
C ARG A 105 4.20 -6.55 -18.95
N LEU A 106 4.41 -5.90 -17.80
CA LEU A 106 4.07 -4.50 -17.59
C LEU A 106 4.83 -3.60 -18.58
N PHE A 107 6.15 -3.73 -18.68
CA PHE A 107 6.94 -2.86 -19.55
C PHE A 107 6.75 -3.16 -21.03
N LYS A 108 6.52 -4.43 -21.40
CA LYS A 108 6.09 -4.79 -22.75
C LYS A 108 4.80 -4.06 -23.12
N PHE A 109 3.79 -4.14 -22.25
CA PHE A 109 2.52 -3.44 -22.47
C PHE A 109 2.71 -1.92 -22.60
N VAL A 110 3.48 -1.31 -21.69
CA VAL A 110 3.78 0.13 -21.73
C VAL A 110 4.46 0.53 -23.03
N ASN A 111 5.36 -0.29 -23.57
CA ASN A 111 6.11 0.02 -24.78
C ASN A 111 5.26 -0.16 -26.05
N GLU A 112 4.44 -1.20 -26.12
CA GLU A 112 3.66 -1.57 -27.31
C GLU A 112 2.35 -0.77 -27.46
N ASN A 113 1.89 -0.08 -26.42
CA ASN A 113 0.62 0.66 -26.42
C ASN A 113 0.83 2.18 -26.31
N ASP A 114 -0.19 2.97 -26.62
CA ASP A 114 -0.15 4.43 -26.50
C ASP A 114 -0.29 4.90 -25.04
N VAL A 115 0.71 4.58 -24.23
CA VAL A 115 0.80 4.96 -22.82
C VAL A 115 1.54 6.28 -22.67
N LYS A 116 0.90 7.24 -22.03
CA LYS A 116 1.49 8.52 -21.63
C LYS A 116 1.93 8.54 -20.17
N LYS A 117 1.22 7.86 -19.26
CA LYS A 117 1.54 7.86 -17.83
C LYS A 117 1.61 6.43 -17.28
N LEU A 118 2.54 6.20 -16.37
CA LEU A 118 2.59 5.01 -15.51
C LEU A 118 2.44 5.44 -14.06
N VAL A 119 1.48 4.83 -13.37
CA VAL A 119 1.26 4.99 -11.93
C VAL A 119 1.66 3.70 -11.24
N ILE A 120 2.60 3.77 -10.29
CA ILE A 120 2.93 2.67 -9.38
C ILE A 120 2.31 2.99 -8.02
N ASP A 121 1.26 2.27 -7.63
CA ASP A 121 0.61 2.45 -6.35
C ASP A 121 1.17 1.50 -5.30
N LEU A 122 1.90 2.06 -4.34
CA LEU A 122 2.52 1.37 -3.21
C LEU A 122 1.72 1.52 -1.91
N ARG A 123 0.57 2.22 -1.90
CA ARG A 123 -0.08 2.66 -0.64
C ARG A 123 -0.48 1.54 0.30
N TRP A 124 -0.62 0.31 -0.20
CA TRP A 124 -0.90 -0.90 0.59
C TRP A 124 0.31 -1.79 0.87
N ASN A 125 1.46 -1.48 0.28
CA ASN A 125 2.62 -2.36 0.25
C ASN A 125 3.43 -2.30 1.53
N ASN A 126 3.32 -3.32 2.37
CA ASN A 126 4.06 -3.44 3.63
C ASN A 126 5.42 -4.14 3.49
N GLY A 127 5.86 -4.44 2.26
CA GLY A 127 7.14 -5.05 1.99
C GLY A 127 7.06 -6.51 1.53
N GLY A 128 8.05 -7.29 1.94
CA GLY A 128 8.36 -8.62 1.42
C GLY A 128 9.87 -8.78 1.22
N ASN A 129 10.27 -9.34 0.09
CA ASN A 129 11.66 -9.67 -0.21
C ASN A 129 12.31 -8.65 -1.18
N THR A 130 13.18 -7.79 -0.65
CA THR A 130 13.92 -6.76 -1.42
C THR A 130 14.66 -7.33 -2.64
N PHE A 131 15.16 -8.57 -2.58
CA PHE A 131 15.91 -9.21 -3.68
C PHE A 131 15.07 -9.42 -4.95
N LEU A 132 13.74 -9.31 -4.87
CA LEU A 132 12.84 -9.45 -6.02
C LEU A 132 12.60 -8.13 -6.78
N LEU A 133 13.04 -6.98 -6.25
CA LEU A 133 12.83 -5.66 -6.86
C LEU A 133 13.61 -5.36 -8.16
N PRO A 134 14.80 -5.93 -8.44
CA PRO A 134 15.60 -5.50 -9.59
C PRO A 134 14.88 -5.48 -10.94
N PRO A 135 14.03 -6.45 -11.32
CA PRO A 135 13.30 -6.40 -12.60
C PRO A 135 12.39 -5.18 -12.73
N LEU A 136 11.66 -4.81 -11.67
CA LEU A 136 10.77 -3.65 -11.67
C LEU A 136 11.57 -2.35 -11.70
N VAL A 137 12.58 -2.23 -10.82
CA VAL A 137 13.43 -1.03 -10.71
C VAL A 137 14.18 -0.78 -12.02
N HIS A 138 14.87 -1.78 -12.55
CA HIS A 138 15.62 -1.63 -13.80
C HIS A 138 14.71 -1.35 -14.99
N GLY A 139 13.52 -1.93 -15.02
CA GLY A 139 12.54 -1.65 -16.06
C GLY A 139 12.05 -0.20 -16.02
N LEU A 140 11.82 0.37 -14.83
CA LEU A 140 11.51 1.80 -14.68
C LEU A 140 12.68 2.67 -15.15
N ILE A 141 13.90 2.40 -14.67
CA ILE A 141 15.11 3.19 -15.00
C ILE A 141 15.31 3.27 -16.52
N LYS A 142 15.20 2.13 -17.22
CA LYS A 142 15.46 2.01 -18.67
C LYS A 142 14.33 2.54 -19.55
N ASN A 143 13.14 2.78 -19.01
CA ASN A 143 11.98 3.12 -19.83
C ASN A 143 11.90 4.64 -20.06
N GLU A 144 12.58 5.14 -21.08
CA GLU A 144 12.61 6.57 -21.42
C GLU A 144 11.23 7.18 -21.69
N LYS A 145 10.27 6.36 -22.17
CA LYS A 145 8.90 6.80 -22.46
C LYS A 145 8.14 7.25 -21.21
N ILE A 146 8.36 6.58 -20.08
CA ILE A 146 7.65 6.87 -18.82
C ILE A 146 8.55 7.48 -17.75
N ASN A 147 9.86 7.22 -17.75
CA ASN A 147 10.81 7.69 -16.75
C ASN A 147 11.19 9.16 -16.94
N GLN A 148 10.18 10.02 -16.98
CA GLN A 148 10.28 11.45 -17.16
C GLN A 148 9.24 12.16 -16.29
N ARG A 149 9.55 13.39 -15.89
CA ARG A 149 8.70 14.19 -15.00
C ARG A 149 7.33 14.39 -15.64
N GLY A 150 6.26 14.10 -14.91
CA GLY A 150 4.88 14.19 -15.40
C GLY A 150 4.35 12.94 -16.11
N HIS A 151 5.17 11.88 -16.22
CA HIS A 151 4.79 10.61 -16.84
C HIS A 151 4.87 9.43 -15.87
N LEU A 152 5.88 9.39 -14.99
CA LEU A 152 5.96 8.41 -13.92
C LEU A 152 5.46 9.00 -12.60
N PHE A 153 4.50 8.32 -11.98
CA PHE A 153 3.96 8.67 -10.67
C PHE A 153 4.05 7.48 -9.72
N VAL A 154 4.35 7.75 -8.46
CA VAL A 154 4.35 6.74 -7.40
C VAL A 154 3.40 7.19 -6.30
N ILE A 155 2.35 6.41 -6.05
CA ILE A 155 1.45 6.69 -4.93
C ILE A 155 1.99 6.02 -3.68
N ILE A 156 2.26 6.81 -2.65
CA ILE A 156 2.81 6.36 -1.37
C ILE A 156 1.84 6.61 -0.21
N GLY A 157 2.08 5.89 0.89
CA GLY A 157 1.39 6.15 2.14
C GLY A 157 1.98 5.41 3.33
N ARG A 158 1.33 5.54 4.49
CA ARG A 158 1.85 5.07 5.78
C ARG A 158 2.14 3.56 5.89
N ARG A 159 1.63 2.75 4.96
CA ARG A 159 1.93 1.31 4.93
C ARG A 159 3.15 0.95 4.11
N VAL A 160 3.72 1.90 3.34
CA VAL A 160 4.99 1.71 2.63
C VAL A 160 6.09 1.46 3.65
N PHE A 161 6.46 0.20 3.81
CA PHE A 161 7.33 -0.31 4.88
C PHE A 161 8.21 -1.45 4.38
N SER A 162 9.31 -1.75 5.08
CA SER A 162 10.24 -2.86 4.78
C SER A 162 10.70 -2.84 3.31
N ALA A 163 10.66 -3.95 2.56
CA ALA A 163 11.08 -3.99 1.16
C ALA A 163 10.33 -2.98 0.25
N ALA A 164 9.11 -2.55 0.61
CA ALA A 164 8.40 -1.51 -0.12
C ALA A 164 9.01 -0.13 0.10
N GLN A 165 9.55 0.11 1.31
CA GLN A 165 10.35 1.30 1.58
C GLN A 165 11.61 1.30 0.72
N ASN A 166 12.30 0.16 0.60
CA ASN A 166 13.45 0.03 -0.31
C ASN A 166 13.04 0.34 -1.76
N ALA A 167 11.90 -0.18 -2.24
CA ALA A 167 11.37 0.13 -3.56
C ALA A 167 11.11 1.64 -3.75
N ALA A 168 10.42 2.28 -2.79
CA ALA A 168 10.17 3.72 -2.82
C ALA A 168 11.47 4.53 -2.85
N THR A 169 12.48 4.13 -2.07
CA THR A 169 13.81 4.76 -2.06
C THR A 169 14.53 4.60 -3.40
N PHE A 170 14.49 3.41 -4.02
CA PHE A 170 15.06 3.21 -5.37
C PHE A 170 14.33 4.04 -6.43
N PHE A 171 13.00 4.13 -6.36
CA PHE A 171 12.24 4.97 -7.28
C PHE A 171 12.57 6.46 -7.11
N GLU A 172 12.71 6.94 -5.86
CA GLU A 172 13.08 8.33 -5.59
C GLU A 172 14.49 8.67 -6.09
N ARG A 173 15.44 7.76 -5.88
CA ARG A 173 16.86 7.97 -6.21
C ARG A 173 17.15 7.83 -7.69
N ASP A 174 16.56 6.83 -8.35
CA ASP A 174 17.00 6.35 -9.67
C ASP A 174 16.02 6.68 -10.80
N THR A 175 14.91 7.37 -10.52
CA THR A 175 13.89 7.71 -11.53
C THR A 175 13.43 9.17 -11.44
N ASN A 176 12.70 9.62 -12.47
CA ASN A 176 12.05 10.93 -12.51
C ASN A 176 10.62 10.92 -11.94
N ALA A 177 10.29 9.92 -11.12
CA ALA A 177 8.98 9.74 -10.53
C ALA A 177 8.49 10.96 -9.73
N THR A 178 7.19 11.24 -9.80
CA THR A 178 6.50 12.19 -8.91
C THR A 178 5.70 11.42 -7.88
N PHE A 179 6.03 11.62 -6.60
CA PHE A 179 5.41 10.95 -5.47
C PHE A 179 4.15 11.71 -5.05
N VAL A 180 3.07 10.96 -4.86
CA VAL A 180 1.72 11.48 -4.56
C VAL A 180 1.15 10.72 -3.37
N GLY A 181 0.39 11.37 -2.50
CA GLY A 181 -0.30 10.72 -1.39
C GLY A 181 0.10 11.29 -0.03
N GLU A 182 0.58 10.44 0.88
CA GLU A 182 1.04 10.83 2.22
C GLU A 182 2.44 10.23 2.50
N PRO A 183 3.17 10.69 3.54
CA PRO A 183 4.49 10.15 3.87
C PRO A 183 4.53 8.62 4.01
N THR A 184 5.67 8.02 3.65
CA THR A 184 5.91 6.58 3.83
C THR A 184 5.95 6.20 5.32
N GLY A 185 5.83 4.90 5.60
CA GLY A 185 5.83 4.36 6.96
C GLY A 185 7.21 4.09 7.56
N SER A 186 8.29 4.34 6.81
CA SER A 186 9.67 4.07 7.25
C SER A 186 10.66 5.07 6.64
N SER A 187 11.85 5.14 7.23
CA SER A 187 12.97 5.96 6.77
C SER A 187 13.58 5.40 5.47
N PRO A 188 14.18 6.23 4.59
CA PRO A 188 14.87 5.75 3.40
C PRO A 188 16.05 4.80 3.69
N ASN A 189 16.72 5.01 4.84
CA ASN A 189 17.68 4.10 5.44
C ASN A 189 17.16 3.66 6.81
N PHE A 190 17.11 2.36 7.09
CA PHE A 190 16.53 1.82 8.31
C PHE A 190 17.14 0.47 8.70
N VAL A 191 17.08 0.13 9.98
CA VAL A 191 17.37 -1.24 10.44
C VAL A 191 16.09 -2.05 10.25
N GLY A 192 16.17 -3.13 9.47
CA GLY A 192 15.07 -3.99 9.09
C GLY A 192 15.39 -5.46 9.29
N GLU A 193 14.70 -6.31 8.52
CA GLU A 193 14.58 -7.76 8.71
C GLU A 193 13.75 -8.17 9.92
N GLU A 194 13.21 -9.38 9.81
CA GLU A 194 12.49 -10.06 10.89
C GLU A 194 13.35 -11.24 11.35
N ASP A 195 13.93 -11.14 12.54
CA ASP A 195 14.57 -12.25 13.26
C ASP A 195 13.66 -12.68 14.43
N PRO A 196 12.65 -13.55 14.17
CA PRO A 196 11.71 -13.98 15.19
C PRO A 196 12.34 -15.00 16.15
N PHE A 197 12.09 -14.82 17.45
CA PHE A 197 12.53 -15.75 18.50
C PHE A 197 11.46 -15.91 19.59
N ILE A 198 11.58 -16.98 20.39
CA ILE A 198 10.66 -17.28 21.49
C ILE A 198 11.39 -17.10 22.81
N LEU A 199 10.84 -16.29 23.72
CA LEU A 199 11.43 -16.09 25.03
C LEU A 199 11.41 -17.38 25.86
N PRO A 200 12.53 -17.77 26.51
CA PRO A 200 12.68 -19.10 27.11
C PRO A 200 11.69 -19.39 28.24
N TYR A 201 11.34 -18.37 29.04
CA TYR A 201 10.46 -18.53 30.20
C TYR A 201 9.00 -18.20 29.90
N SER A 202 8.71 -17.04 29.29
CA SER A 202 7.33 -16.60 29.04
C SER A 202 6.70 -17.21 27.80
N LYS A 203 7.49 -17.79 26.89
CA LYS A 203 7.06 -18.34 25.59
C LYS A 203 6.44 -17.31 24.64
N ILE A 204 6.60 -16.02 24.95
CA ILE A 204 6.19 -14.93 24.06
C ILE A 204 7.06 -14.96 22.81
N ALA A 205 6.43 -14.91 21.64
CA ALA A 205 7.10 -14.66 20.37
C ALA A 205 7.49 -13.18 20.30
N ALA A 206 8.77 -12.93 20.05
CA ALA A 206 9.35 -11.62 19.83
C ALA A 206 10.03 -11.59 18.46
N ASN A 207 10.32 -10.39 17.98
CA ASN A 207 11.04 -10.15 16.73
C ASN A 207 11.96 -8.95 16.94
N VAL A 208 13.15 -8.99 16.37
CA VAL A 208 14.09 -7.87 16.32
C VAL A 208 14.57 -7.67 14.88
N SER A 209 14.79 -6.42 14.51
CA SER A 209 15.44 -6.04 13.26
C SER A 209 16.94 -5.88 13.50
N ASP A 210 17.77 -6.55 12.70
CA ASP A 210 19.20 -6.68 12.93
C ASP A 210 20.08 -6.29 11.72
N LEU A 211 19.47 -5.98 10.56
CA LEU A 211 20.19 -5.61 9.33
C LEU A 211 19.93 -4.17 8.92
N LEU A 212 20.99 -3.39 8.68
CA LEU A 212 20.88 -2.03 8.15
C LEU A 212 20.67 -2.05 6.63
N TRP A 213 19.47 -1.65 6.18
CA TRP A 213 19.19 -1.31 4.79
C TRP A 213 19.57 0.14 4.51
N GLN A 214 20.56 0.35 3.65
CA GLN A 214 21.02 1.68 3.21
C GLN A 214 20.74 1.88 1.71
N SER A 215 19.46 1.93 1.35
CA SER A 215 19.03 2.11 -0.05
C SER A 215 19.18 3.55 -0.55
N ALA A 216 19.17 4.54 0.35
CA ALA A 216 19.42 5.95 0.01
C ALA A 216 20.90 6.30 0.16
N TYR A 217 21.25 7.58 0.05
CA TYR A 217 22.59 8.03 0.39
C TYR A 217 22.85 7.87 1.90
N PRO A 218 24.10 7.57 2.34
CA PRO A 218 24.40 7.31 3.76
C PRO A 218 24.03 8.44 4.74
N GLN A 219 24.01 9.69 4.26
CA GLN A 219 23.65 10.88 5.04
C GLN A 219 22.13 11.12 5.14
N ASP A 220 21.31 10.34 4.43
CA ASP A 220 19.87 10.50 4.48
C ASP A 220 19.32 9.98 5.82
N ARG A 221 18.90 10.93 6.66
CA ARG A 221 18.36 10.71 8.00
C ARG A 221 16.87 11.05 8.09
N ARG A 222 16.19 11.19 6.96
CA ARG A 222 14.75 11.44 6.94
C ARG A 222 14.02 10.26 7.60
N THR A 223 12.95 10.56 8.33
CA THR A 223 12.10 9.54 8.98
C THR A 223 11.06 8.94 8.04
N TRP A 224 10.89 9.53 6.85
CA TRP A 224 9.98 9.12 5.80
C TRP A 224 10.37 9.76 4.47
N ILE A 225 9.83 9.25 3.36
CA ILE A 225 9.80 9.92 2.06
C ILE A 225 8.50 10.76 1.97
N ALA A 226 8.62 12.06 1.69
CA ALA A 226 7.46 12.92 1.48
C ALA A 226 6.92 12.79 0.06
N PRO A 227 5.60 12.89 -0.13
CA PRO A 227 5.05 13.11 -1.46
C PRO A 227 5.39 14.53 -1.94
N GLN A 228 5.63 14.70 -3.24
CA GLN A 228 5.65 16.03 -3.85
C GLN A 228 4.23 16.60 -4.01
N LEU A 229 3.23 15.73 -4.17
CA LEU A 229 1.81 16.09 -4.16
C LEU A 229 1.11 15.48 -2.94
N TYR A 230 0.95 16.26 -1.87
CA TYR A 230 0.32 15.81 -0.63
C TYR A 230 -1.21 15.69 -0.79
N LEU A 231 -1.68 14.45 -0.93
CA LEU A 231 -3.08 14.06 -1.14
C LEU A 231 -3.39 12.79 -0.32
N PRO A 232 -3.42 12.89 1.02
CA PRO A 232 -3.67 11.73 1.88
C PRO A 232 -5.08 11.16 1.64
N PRO A 233 -5.30 9.86 1.87
CA PRO A 233 -6.64 9.30 1.93
C PRO A 233 -7.50 10.06 2.96
N THR A 234 -8.72 10.43 2.57
CA THR A 234 -9.68 11.08 3.48
C THR A 234 -10.94 10.26 3.57
N PHE A 235 -11.59 10.26 4.74
CA PHE A 235 -12.89 9.61 4.88
C PHE A 235 -13.93 10.21 3.93
N LYS A 236 -13.88 11.53 3.69
CA LYS A 236 -14.77 12.20 2.72
C LYS A 236 -14.68 11.57 1.34
N ALA A 237 -13.46 11.41 0.78
CA ALA A 237 -13.28 10.77 -0.51
C ALA A 237 -13.66 9.27 -0.49
N TYR A 238 -13.27 8.57 0.58
CA TYR A 238 -13.59 7.15 0.77
C TYR A 238 -15.10 6.89 0.80
N SER A 239 -15.87 7.74 1.49
CA SER A 239 -17.33 7.65 1.61
C SER A 239 -18.09 7.92 0.31
N THR A 240 -17.38 8.35 -0.74
CA THR A 240 -17.95 8.62 -2.07
C THR A 240 -17.22 7.86 -3.18
N ASN A 241 -16.48 6.79 -2.85
CA ASN A 241 -15.70 6.00 -3.82
C ASN A 241 -14.75 6.83 -4.69
N ARG A 242 -14.09 7.84 -4.10
CA ARG A 242 -13.11 8.68 -4.77
C ARG A 242 -11.68 8.39 -4.34
N ASP A 243 -10.75 8.59 -5.25
CA ASP A 243 -9.30 8.46 -5.02
C ASP A 243 -8.59 9.76 -5.43
N SER A 244 -8.45 10.68 -4.47
CA SER A 244 -7.86 12.00 -4.71
C SER A 244 -6.46 11.94 -5.32
N ALA A 245 -5.65 10.93 -4.97
CA ALA A 245 -4.29 10.80 -5.49
C ALA A 245 -4.31 10.43 -6.98
N LEU A 246 -5.10 9.42 -7.36
CA LEU A 246 -5.24 9.00 -8.75
C LEU A 246 -5.89 10.11 -9.59
N GLU A 247 -6.96 10.73 -9.11
CA GLU A 247 -7.65 11.81 -9.81
C GLU A 247 -6.70 12.99 -10.13
N ALA A 248 -5.84 13.37 -9.18
CA ALA A 248 -4.85 14.41 -9.40
C ALA A 248 -3.79 14.02 -10.45
N ILE A 249 -3.37 12.75 -10.46
CA ILE A 249 -2.44 12.24 -11.47
C ILE A 249 -3.07 12.24 -12.87
N LEU A 250 -4.33 11.82 -12.99
CA LEU A 250 -5.04 11.82 -14.27
C LEU A 250 -5.17 13.24 -14.83
N ALA A 251 -5.52 14.22 -13.99
CA ALA A 251 -5.61 15.64 -14.36
C ALA A 251 -4.23 16.33 -14.54
N TYR A 252 -3.12 15.68 -14.16
CA TYR A 252 -1.79 16.27 -14.23
C TYR A 252 -1.40 16.59 -15.69
N GLY A 253 -1.09 17.85 -15.98
CA GLY A 253 -0.73 18.32 -17.32
C GLY A 253 -1.89 18.64 -18.25
N GLU A 254 -3.16 18.51 -17.81
CA GLU A 254 -4.34 18.93 -18.60
C GLU A 254 -4.64 20.44 -18.48
N LYS A 255 -4.06 21.12 -17.49
CA LYS A 255 -4.05 22.58 -17.43
C LYS A 255 -2.96 23.13 -18.35
N ARG A 256 -3.33 23.37 -19.61
CA ARG A 256 -2.70 24.40 -20.45
C ARG A 256 -3.61 25.61 -20.53
#